data_AF-A0A850YJX2-F1
#
_entry.id   AF-A0A850YJX2-F1
#
_cell.length_a   1.000
_cell.length_b   1.000
_cell.length_c   1.000
_cell.angle_alpha   90.00
_cell.angle_beta   90.00
_cell.angle_gamma   90.00
#
_symmetry.space_group_name_H-M   'P 1'
#
loop_
_entity.id
_entity.type
_entity.pdbx_description
1 polymer ?
#
loop_
_entity_poly.entity_id
_entity_poly.type
_entity_poly.pdbx_seq_one_letter_code
_entity_poly.pdbx_strand_id
1 'polypeptide(L)'
;LLFLLAILQLLAATAAVYKQWIPNTNFETASNWDKGRVPCARDVVHFEKDKVVSVFVRSPHALTDMYLPLNGEFVLAAGAAFTAFDGSWDPGCDSGGTARFADAEHRAWFDPTLWQDVLPSGELKPGGPVFSVDEERVPCHHDDVIFQPESSFRVNTDSSQPVIHLRSISVMGQELNTPSSWAGYLGGPSAPLQFHGNGTLQVTGTGCPDKSGCVCGNSLDGPRICAALLRASGRQCPEPACQSPLQPLGHCCGVCGATINLDFTPDFDLQKYQDKLVQELLSQPKYAGVQMAISKVHRAQTFLGILSRSTTPLIQIVLVDDRAGVQAGTAAEQLAADIMESIAQHGEALGISSGKMEVATGSTGSGQVGSHPVSRITAGTVMGLLFSLLLFGGILFLYRKGKLRFPALRLPRPWDRLEEPPAAASDKGFDNPVFNVEPPDADLGEETPKDLQVFYLNPLYDASETET
;
A
#
# COMPACT_ATOMS: atom_id res chain seq x y z
N LEU A 1 32.06 0.08 27.47
CA LEU A 1 31.72 1.11 26.46
C LEU A 1 31.44 0.50 25.08
N LEU A 2 32.38 -0.25 24.48
CA LEU A 2 32.19 -0.91 23.18
C LEU A 2 31.03 -1.92 23.15
N PHE A 3 30.77 -2.65 24.24
CA PHE A 3 29.63 -3.57 24.33
C PHE A 3 28.27 -2.84 24.46
N LEU A 4 28.25 -1.68 25.12
CA LEU A 4 27.09 -0.79 25.21
C LEU A 4 26.82 -0.10 23.87
N LEU A 5 27.87 0.28 23.13
CA LEU A 5 27.78 0.76 21.75
C LEU A 5 27.28 -0.35 20.81
N ALA A 6 27.73 -1.60 20.97
CA ALA A 6 27.22 -2.72 20.19
C ALA A 6 25.75 -3.05 20.50
N ILE A 7 25.31 -2.93 21.76
CA ILE A 7 23.89 -3.07 22.13
C ILE A 7 23.04 -1.89 21.61
N LEU A 8 23.57 -0.66 21.62
CA LEU A 8 22.92 0.47 20.96
C LEU A 8 22.88 0.33 19.43
N GLN A 9 23.87 -0.32 18.82
CA GLN A 9 23.86 -0.61 17.38
C GLN A 9 22.97 -1.80 16.99
N LEU A 10 22.68 -2.72 17.91
CA LEU A 10 21.60 -3.71 17.76
C LEU A 10 20.20 -3.11 17.99
N LEU A 11 20.12 -1.91 18.58
CA LEU A 11 18.92 -1.07 18.67
C LEU A 11 18.91 -0.01 17.57
N ALA A 12 19.48 -0.30 16.39
CA ALA A 12 18.98 0.30 15.16
C ALA A 12 17.59 -0.30 14.88
N ALA A 13 16.63 0.02 15.75
CA ALA A 13 15.22 -0.12 15.44
C ALA A 13 15.01 0.75 14.20
N THR A 14 14.95 0.11 13.04
CA THR A 14 14.49 0.77 11.83
C THR A 14 13.17 1.42 12.18
N ALA A 15 13.10 2.74 11.93
CA ALA A 15 12.03 3.59 12.42
C ALA A 15 10.69 2.99 11.98
N ALA A 16 10.02 2.34 12.92
CA ALA A 16 8.71 1.77 12.66
C ALA A 16 7.73 2.93 12.62
N VAL A 17 6.96 3.02 11.55
CA VAL A 17 5.90 4.02 11.44
C VAL A 17 4.67 3.43 12.09
N TYR A 18 4.12 4.16 13.06
CA TYR A 18 2.90 3.76 13.75
C TYR A 18 1.71 4.44 13.07
N LYS A 19 0.79 3.61 12.56
CA LYS A 19 -0.42 4.05 11.85
C LYS A 19 -1.62 3.79 12.74
N GLN A 20 -2.25 4.86 13.22
CA GLN A 20 -3.44 4.74 14.05
C GLN A 20 -4.71 4.90 13.23
N TRP A 21 -5.64 3.96 13.40
CA TRP A 21 -6.98 4.04 12.84
C TRP A 21 -7.80 5.11 13.57
N ILE A 22 -8.37 6.05 12.82
CA ILE A 22 -9.11 7.19 13.38
C ILE A 22 -10.56 6.82 13.75
N PRO A 23 -11.34 6.16 12.87
CA PRO A 23 -12.74 5.87 13.16
C PRO A 23 -12.92 4.83 14.28
N ASN A 24 -13.98 4.95 15.07
CA ASN A 24 -14.37 3.93 16.04
C ASN A 24 -15.87 3.66 15.95
N THR A 25 -16.36 2.62 16.60
CA THR A 25 -17.78 2.31 16.75
C THR A 25 -18.20 2.38 18.22
N ASN A 26 -17.57 3.26 18.99
CA ASN A 26 -17.88 3.43 20.41
C ASN A 26 -19.25 4.10 20.58
N PHE A 27 -19.97 3.68 21.62
CA PHE A 27 -21.30 4.22 21.96
C PHE A 27 -21.25 5.71 22.28
N GLU A 28 -20.24 6.15 23.04
CA GLU A 28 -20.09 7.55 23.48
C GLU A 28 -19.50 8.50 22.42
N THR A 29 -19.30 8.03 21.19
CA THR A 29 -18.81 8.90 20.11
C THR A 29 -19.98 9.52 19.35
N ALA A 30 -20.16 10.83 19.49
CA ALA A 30 -21.29 11.57 18.92
C ALA A 30 -21.45 11.41 17.40
N SER A 31 -20.35 11.30 16.65
CA SER A 31 -20.37 11.10 15.19
C SER A 31 -20.80 9.69 14.76
N ASN A 32 -20.91 8.73 15.69
CA ASN A 32 -21.50 7.41 15.41
C ASN A 32 -23.03 7.42 15.49
N TRP A 33 -23.66 8.58 15.72
CA TRP A 33 -25.11 8.71 15.80
C TRP A 33 -25.62 9.70 14.74
N ASP A 34 -26.77 9.40 14.14
CA ASP A 34 -27.41 10.22 13.11
C ASP A 34 -27.74 11.66 13.57
N LYS A 35 -27.97 11.84 14.87
CA LYS A 35 -28.24 13.14 15.50
C LYS A 35 -26.98 13.92 15.89
N GLY A 36 -25.78 13.38 15.67
CA GLY A 36 -24.52 14.04 16.05
C GLY A 36 -24.37 14.24 17.57
N ARG A 37 -25.06 13.43 18.38
CA ARG A 37 -24.96 13.41 19.85
C ARG A 37 -25.14 11.99 20.38
N VAL A 38 -24.56 11.72 21.54
CA VAL A 38 -24.79 10.47 22.28
C VAL A 38 -26.28 10.39 22.70
N PRO A 39 -26.93 9.21 22.64
CA PRO A 39 -28.29 9.03 23.13
C PRO A 39 -28.41 9.38 24.62
N CYS A 40 -29.49 10.04 25.00
CA CYS A 40 -29.81 10.37 26.38
C CYS A 40 -30.94 9.49 26.92
N ALA A 41 -31.31 9.63 28.20
CA ALA A 41 -32.16 8.63 28.87
C ALA A 41 -33.56 8.43 28.27
N ARG A 42 -34.13 9.48 27.69
CA ARG A 42 -35.45 9.46 27.02
C ARG A 42 -35.39 9.03 25.55
N ASP A 43 -34.20 8.76 25.02
CA ASP A 43 -34.07 8.31 23.64
C ASP A 43 -34.36 6.82 23.49
N VAL A 44 -34.87 6.48 22.31
CA VAL A 44 -34.94 5.12 21.80
C VAL A 44 -33.72 4.89 20.93
N VAL A 45 -32.85 3.97 21.34
CA VAL A 45 -31.65 3.60 20.60
C VAL A 45 -32.01 2.57 19.54
N HIS A 46 -31.60 2.81 18.30
CA HIS A 46 -31.90 1.93 17.18
C HIS A 46 -30.65 1.57 16.40
N PHE A 47 -30.25 0.30 16.49
CA PHE A 47 -29.31 -0.31 15.56
C PHE A 47 -30.11 -0.99 14.45
N GLU A 48 -29.74 -0.72 13.19
CA GLU A 48 -30.42 -1.34 12.07
C GLU A 48 -30.21 -2.86 12.08
N LYS A 49 -31.32 -3.61 11.97
CA LYS A 49 -31.38 -5.06 12.16
C LYS A 49 -30.31 -5.85 11.38
N ASP A 50 -30.08 -5.45 10.12
CA ASP A 50 -29.23 -6.18 9.17
C ASP A 50 -27.78 -5.66 9.15
N LYS A 51 -27.42 -4.70 10.02
CA LYS A 51 -26.06 -4.17 10.10
C LYS A 51 -25.21 -5.02 11.05
N VAL A 52 -23.94 -5.18 10.68
CA VAL A 52 -22.96 -5.90 11.49
C VAL A 52 -22.14 -4.87 12.26
N VAL A 53 -22.07 -4.99 13.59
CA VAL A 53 -21.34 -4.00 14.40
C VAL A 53 -20.81 -4.58 15.70
N SER A 54 -19.58 -4.20 16.06
CA SER A 54 -19.04 -4.30 17.41
C SER A 54 -19.08 -2.91 18.03
N VAL A 55 -19.67 -2.75 19.21
CA VAL A 55 -19.83 -1.46 19.90
C VAL A 55 -19.16 -1.51 21.26
N PHE A 56 -18.15 -0.66 21.46
CA PHE A 56 -17.53 -0.48 22.76
C PHE A 56 -18.33 0.52 23.59
N VAL A 57 -18.61 0.16 24.83
CA VAL A 57 -19.37 0.97 25.78
C VAL A 57 -18.49 1.24 26.98
N ARG A 58 -18.17 2.51 27.22
CA ARG A 58 -17.24 2.91 28.28
C ARG A 58 -17.94 3.18 29.60
N SER A 59 -19.18 3.66 29.56
CA SER A 59 -19.90 4.20 30.72
C SER A 59 -21.32 3.64 30.84
N PRO A 60 -21.95 3.73 32.03
CA PRO A 60 -23.36 3.39 32.18
C PRO A 60 -24.28 4.31 31.37
N HIS A 61 -25.29 3.72 30.73
CA HIS A 61 -26.36 4.46 30.03
C HIS A 61 -27.72 3.95 30.50
N ALA A 62 -28.56 4.86 31.01
CA ALA A 62 -29.98 4.59 31.17
C ALA A 62 -30.68 4.91 29.85
N LEU A 63 -31.56 4.03 29.37
CA LEU A 63 -32.25 4.20 28.08
C LEU A 63 -33.73 3.81 28.20
N THR A 64 -34.58 4.41 27.36
CA THR A 64 -36.01 4.06 27.31
C THR A 64 -36.21 2.72 26.60
N ASP A 65 -35.65 2.60 25.40
CA ASP A 65 -35.67 1.36 24.61
C ASP A 65 -34.36 1.24 23.82
N MET A 66 -33.93 0.01 23.55
CA MET A 66 -32.79 -0.28 22.68
C MET A 66 -33.10 -1.47 21.76
N TYR A 67 -33.03 -1.23 20.45
CA TYR A 67 -33.15 -2.25 19.42
C TYR A 67 -31.76 -2.68 18.96
N LEU A 68 -31.44 -3.97 19.14
CA LEU A 68 -30.13 -4.54 18.82
C LEU A 68 -30.06 -5.05 17.38
N PRO A 69 -28.86 -5.05 16.75
CA PRO A 69 -28.67 -5.71 15.46
C PRO A 69 -28.77 -7.24 15.63
N LEU A 70 -29.06 -7.95 14.54
CA LEU A 70 -29.03 -9.43 14.57
C LEU A 70 -27.61 -9.98 14.73
N ASN A 71 -26.62 -9.29 14.15
CA ASN A 71 -25.23 -9.69 14.15
C ASN A 71 -24.40 -8.57 14.76
N GLY A 72 -24.13 -8.64 16.06
CA GLY A 72 -23.29 -7.66 16.70
C GLY A 72 -22.91 -8.02 18.12
N GLU A 73 -22.05 -7.19 18.71
CA GLU A 73 -21.61 -7.33 20.08
C GLU A 73 -21.55 -5.96 20.77
N PHE A 74 -21.70 -5.97 22.08
CA PHE A 74 -21.45 -4.82 22.95
C PHE A 74 -20.34 -5.19 23.92
N VAL A 75 -19.19 -4.54 23.76
CA VAL A 75 -18.03 -4.73 24.63
C VAL A 75 -18.14 -3.72 25.77
N LEU A 76 -18.53 -4.20 26.95
CA LEU A 76 -18.72 -3.37 28.14
C LEU A 76 -17.39 -3.21 28.88
N ALA A 77 -16.91 -1.97 28.99
CA ALA A 77 -15.79 -1.64 29.86
C ALA A 77 -16.13 -1.90 31.34
N ALA A 78 -15.12 -1.90 32.20
CA ALA A 78 -15.33 -1.99 33.65
C ALA A 78 -16.23 -0.84 34.13
N GLY A 79 -17.40 -1.18 34.67
CA GLY A 79 -18.39 -0.20 35.13
C GLY A 79 -19.36 0.28 34.05
N ALA A 80 -19.23 -0.14 32.79
CA ALA A 80 -20.23 0.11 31.77
C ALA A 80 -21.46 -0.79 31.96
N ALA A 81 -22.65 -0.25 31.67
CA ALA A 81 -23.91 -0.97 31.80
C ALA A 81 -25.01 -0.28 30.98
N PHE A 82 -26.04 -1.04 30.63
CA PHE A 82 -27.31 -0.48 30.17
C PHE A 82 -28.37 -0.70 31.25
N THR A 83 -29.12 0.34 31.59
CA THR A 83 -30.22 0.28 32.55
C THR A 83 -31.50 0.82 31.93
N ALA A 84 -32.64 0.34 32.42
CA ALA A 84 -33.93 0.91 32.04
C ALA A 84 -34.07 2.30 32.66
N PHE A 85 -34.48 3.27 31.85
CA PHE A 85 -34.82 4.60 32.33
C PHE A 85 -36.11 4.55 33.17
N ASP A 86 -36.05 5.11 34.37
CA ASP A 86 -37.12 5.05 35.38
C ASP A 86 -38.16 6.18 35.25
N GLY A 87 -38.02 7.05 34.24
CA GLY A 87 -38.88 8.21 34.04
C GLY A 87 -38.52 9.43 34.89
N SER A 88 -37.43 9.38 35.65
CA SER A 88 -36.92 10.54 36.41
C SER A 88 -36.49 11.68 35.49
N TRP A 89 -36.48 12.91 36.01
CA TRP A 89 -36.02 14.05 35.20
C TRP A 89 -34.51 13.99 34.98
N ASP A 90 -34.08 13.98 33.71
CA ASP A 90 -32.69 13.99 33.27
C ASP A 90 -32.34 15.35 32.62
N PRO A 91 -31.53 16.20 33.28
CA PRO A 91 -31.15 17.52 32.76
C PRO A 91 -30.44 17.40 31.41
N GLY A 92 -30.98 18.03 30.38
CA GLY A 92 -30.42 17.97 29.01
C GLY A 92 -31.02 16.86 28.14
N CYS A 93 -31.97 16.09 28.67
CA CYS A 93 -32.77 15.11 27.92
C CYS A 93 -34.26 15.45 27.95
N ASP A 94 -34.63 16.73 27.73
CA ASP A 94 -36.00 17.20 27.91
C ASP A 94 -36.98 16.64 26.86
N SER A 95 -36.51 16.42 25.63
CA SER A 95 -37.26 15.81 24.53
C SER A 95 -36.54 14.55 24.04
N GLY A 96 -37.13 13.38 24.30
CA GLY A 96 -36.65 12.11 23.75
C GLY A 96 -36.93 11.97 22.25
N GLY A 97 -36.19 11.10 21.58
CA GLY A 97 -36.54 10.65 20.23
C GLY A 97 -35.73 9.41 19.84
N THR A 98 -35.82 9.00 18.58
CA THR A 98 -35.02 7.86 18.09
C THR A 98 -33.61 8.31 17.74
N ALA A 99 -32.58 7.68 18.30
CA ALA A 99 -31.18 7.87 17.91
C ALA A 99 -30.71 6.63 17.15
N ARG A 100 -30.29 6.80 15.90
CA ARG A 100 -29.87 5.69 15.04
C ARG A 100 -28.35 5.62 14.96
N PHE A 101 -27.82 4.41 15.13
CA PHE A 101 -26.39 4.20 15.01
C PHE A 101 -25.97 4.27 13.53
N ALA A 102 -24.91 5.01 13.25
CA ALA A 102 -24.43 5.27 11.90
C ALA A 102 -23.82 4.00 11.28
N ASP A 103 -23.97 3.87 9.97
CA ASP A 103 -23.40 2.77 9.20
C ASP A 103 -21.86 2.88 9.13
N ALA A 104 -21.15 1.85 9.60
CA ALA A 104 -19.70 1.79 9.62
C ALA A 104 -19.09 0.91 8.50
N GLU A 105 -19.90 0.30 7.63
CA GLU A 105 -19.43 -0.65 6.59
C GLU A 105 -18.48 -0.01 5.56
N HIS A 106 -18.62 1.30 5.30
CA HIS A 106 -17.91 1.98 4.22
C HIS A 106 -16.49 2.46 4.60
N ARG A 107 -16.04 2.19 5.82
CA ARG A 107 -14.75 2.65 6.34
C ARG A 107 -13.62 1.76 5.82
N ALA A 108 -12.99 2.18 4.72
CA ALA A 108 -12.02 1.38 4.00
C ALA A 108 -10.60 1.48 4.58
N TRP A 109 -9.93 0.34 4.67
CA TRP A 109 -8.51 0.23 5.06
C TRP A 109 -7.62 1.11 4.17
N PHE A 110 -7.89 1.14 2.88
CA PHE A 110 -7.12 1.91 1.91
C PHE A 110 -7.62 3.35 1.72
N ASP A 111 -8.30 3.94 2.71
CA ASP A 111 -8.65 5.36 2.68
C ASP A 111 -7.63 6.18 3.50
N PRO A 112 -6.76 6.99 2.86
CA PRO A 112 -5.74 7.78 3.55
C PRO A 112 -6.27 8.79 4.57
N THR A 113 -7.58 9.08 4.55
CA THR A 113 -8.21 10.03 5.46
C THR A 113 -8.63 9.40 6.79
N LEU A 114 -8.60 8.07 6.89
CA LEU A 114 -8.99 7.31 8.08
C LEU A 114 -7.79 6.85 8.93
N TRP A 115 -6.58 7.24 8.52
CA TRP A 115 -5.33 6.95 9.20
C TRP A 115 -4.61 8.22 9.61
N GLN A 116 -3.89 8.13 10.73
CA GLN A 116 -2.98 9.18 11.18
C GLN A 116 -1.66 8.55 11.66
N ASP A 117 -0.58 9.30 11.48
CA ASP A 117 0.72 8.92 12.04
C ASP A 117 0.76 9.27 13.53
N VAL A 118 1.22 8.33 14.35
CA VAL A 118 1.43 8.53 15.79
C VAL A 118 2.87 8.22 16.17
N LEU A 119 3.30 8.75 17.31
CA LEU A 119 4.54 8.35 17.96
C LEU A 119 4.36 6.95 18.58
N PRO A 120 5.46 6.23 18.92
CA PRO A 120 5.37 4.97 19.65
C PRO A 120 4.59 5.06 20.98
N SER A 121 4.51 6.27 21.56
CA SER A 121 3.71 6.57 22.76
C SER A 121 2.19 6.61 22.50
N GLY A 122 1.75 6.58 21.24
CA GLY A 122 0.35 6.78 20.83
C GLY A 122 -0.05 8.24 20.67
N GLU A 123 0.85 9.19 20.96
CA GLU A 123 0.59 10.61 20.76
C GLU A 123 0.61 10.96 19.26
N LEU A 124 -0.24 11.93 18.85
CA LEU A 124 -0.25 12.40 17.47
C LEU A 124 1.14 12.91 17.09
N LYS A 125 1.69 12.41 15.98
CA LYS A 125 2.97 12.91 15.47
C LYS A 125 2.78 14.38 15.08
N PRO A 126 3.56 15.31 15.65
CA PRO A 126 3.41 16.73 15.36
C PRO A 126 3.65 16.97 13.86
N GLY A 127 2.87 17.88 13.28
CA GLY A 127 3.06 18.32 11.90
C GLY A 127 4.48 18.85 11.73
N GLY A 128 5.24 18.20 10.86
CA GLY A 128 6.61 18.57 10.53
C GLY A 128 6.72 18.99 9.07
N PRO A 129 7.91 19.41 8.63
CA PRO A 129 8.17 19.69 7.23
C PRO A 129 8.30 18.40 6.41
N VAL A 130 8.12 17.22 7.02
CA VAL A 130 8.12 15.93 6.36
C VAL A 130 6.69 15.41 6.23
N PHE A 131 6.31 14.98 5.03
CA PHE A 131 5.03 14.34 4.75
C PHE A 131 5.22 12.97 4.06
N SER A 132 4.13 12.21 3.94
CA SER A 132 4.07 10.94 3.20
C SER A 132 3.23 11.10 1.94
N VAL A 133 3.65 10.48 0.84
CA VAL A 133 2.82 10.38 -0.36
C VAL A 133 1.56 9.55 -0.08
N ASP A 134 0.55 9.61 -0.95
CA ASP A 134 -0.79 9.09 -0.62
C ASP A 134 -0.81 7.57 -0.38
N GLU A 135 -0.02 6.80 -1.12
CA GLU A 135 0.15 5.35 -0.90
C GLU A 135 0.83 4.99 0.43
N GLU A 136 1.57 5.95 1.01
CA GLU A 136 2.29 5.80 2.28
C GLU A 136 1.51 6.41 3.47
N ARG A 137 0.36 7.03 3.21
CA ARG A 137 -0.52 7.55 4.28
C ARG A 137 -1.37 6.46 4.91
N VAL A 138 -1.68 5.40 4.16
CA VAL A 138 -2.25 4.15 4.67
C VAL A 138 -1.14 3.20 5.16
N PRO A 139 -1.43 2.15 5.95
CA PRO A 139 -0.40 1.24 6.46
C PRO A 139 0.42 0.54 5.36
N CYS A 140 1.74 0.56 5.53
CA CYS A 140 2.72 -0.15 4.71
C CYS A 140 3.08 -1.53 5.30
N HIS A 141 3.78 -2.36 4.53
CA HIS A 141 4.17 -3.72 4.91
C HIS A 141 4.93 -3.87 6.24
N HIS A 142 5.68 -2.85 6.63
CA HIS A 142 6.54 -2.88 7.82
C HIS A 142 6.05 -1.96 8.93
N ASP A 143 4.82 -1.45 8.82
CA ASP A 143 4.22 -0.53 9.78
C ASP A 143 3.56 -1.28 10.94
N ASP A 144 3.52 -0.60 12.08
CA ASP A 144 2.77 -1.02 13.26
C ASP A 144 1.40 -0.34 13.24
N VAL A 145 0.33 -1.13 13.15
CA VAL A 145 -1.04 -0.62 13.12
C VAL A 145 -1.61 -0.56 14.52
N ILE A 146 -2.25 0.54 14.88
CA ILE A 146 -2.90 0.74 16.17
C ILE A 146 -4.38 1.01 15.96
N PHE A 147 -5.22 0.14 16.51
CA PHE A 147 -6.59 0.50 16.87
C PHE A 147 -6.58 1.00 18.32
N GLN A 148 -7.24 2.12 18.57
CA GLN A 148 -7.19 2.76 19.89
C GLN A 148 -7.57 1.76 21.00
N PRO A 149 -6.85 1.76 22.14
CA PRO A 149 -7.24 0.97 23.29
C PRO A 149 -8.66 1.34 23.74
N GLU A 150 -9.38 0.38 24.32
CA GLU A 150 -10.75 0.61 24.82
C GLU A 150 -11.67 1.24 23.76
N SER A 151 -11.60 0.69 22.55
CA SER A 151 -12.45 1.10 21.43
C SER A 151 -12.80 -0.10 20.56
N SER A 152 -13.97 -0.06 19.94
CA SER A 152 -14.36 -0.98 18.88
C SER A 152 -14.28 -0.26 17.54
N PHE A 153 -14.25 -1.01 16.45
CA PHE A 153 -14.21 -0.47 15.11
C PHE A 153 -14.85 -1.44 14.12
N ARG A 154 -15.03 -0.96 12.89
CA ARG A 154 -15.40 -1.77 11.75
C ARG A 154 -14.62 -1.26 10.54
N VAL A 155 -13.83 -2.14 9.93
CA VAL A 155 -12.93 -1.81 8.81
C VAL A 155 -13.17 -2.76 7.64
N ASN A 156 -13.27 -2.16 6.45
CA ASN A 156 -13.30 -2.88 5.18
C ASN A 156 -11.86 -3.07 4.67
N THR A 157 -11.39 -4.31 4.63
CA THR A 157 -10.06 -4.73 4.19
C THR A 157 -10.01 -5.15 2.73
N ASP A 158 -10.96 -4.71 1.90
CA ASP A 158 -10.96 -4.99 0.46
C ASP A 158 -9.66 -4.50 -0.19
N SER A 159 -8.95 -5.41 -0.85
CA SER A 159 -7.66 -5.19 -1.49
C SER A 159 -7.63 -5.76 -2.90
N SER A 160 -6.74 -5.22 -3.73
CA SER A 160 -6.31 -5.81 -4.99
C SER A 160 -5.38 -7.02 -4.78
N GLN A 161 -4.93 -7.24 -3.54
CA GLN A 161 -4.03 -8.31 -3.13
C GLN A 161 -4.77 -9.27 -2.19
N PRO A 162 -4.46 -10.58 -2.22
CA PRO A 162 -5.09 -11.54 -1.30
C PRO A 162 -4.67 -11.30 0.15
N VAL A 163 -3.46 -10.76 0.36
CA VAL A 163 -2.85 -10.58 1.67
C VAL A 163 -2.36 -9.15 1.81
N ILE A 164 -2.66 -8.54 2.95
CA ILE A 164 -2.16 -7.24 3.39
C ILE A 164 -1.14 -7.53 4.50
N HIS A 165 0.14 -7.33 4.21
CA HIS A 165 1.22 -7.55 5.16
C HIS A 165 1.41 -6.35 6.07
N LEU A 166 1.73 -6.61 7.34
CA LEU A 166 2.05 -5.61 8.36
C LEU A 166 3.14 -6.16 9.28
N ARG A 167 3.81 -5.27 10.01
CA ARG A 167 4.73 -5.69 11.07
C ARG A 167 3.95 -6.17 12.29
N SER A 168 3.04 -5.35 12.79
CA SER A 168 2.18 -5.70 13.93
C SER A 168 0.82 -5.02 13.84
N ILE A 169 -0.15 -5.53 14.61
CA ILE A 169 -1.46 -4.90 14.81
C ILE A 169 -1.76 -4.88 16.30
N SER A 170 -2.11 -3.73 16.83
CA SER A 170 -2.57 -3.55 18.21
C SER A 170 -4.09 -3.43 18.25
N VAL A 171 -4.75 -4.31 19.00
CA VAL A 171 -6.20 -4.28 19.24
C VAL A 171 -6.43 -4.40 20.75
N MET A 172 -7.35 -3.59 21.30
CA MET A 172 -7.65 -3.57 22.75
C MET A 172 -6.39 -3.35 23.62
N GLY A 173 -5.43 -2.58 23.14
CA GLY A 173 -4.17 -2.31 23.84
C GLY A 173 -3.17 -3.48 23.84
N GLN A 174 -3.46 -4.59 23.16
CA GLN A 174 -2.56 -5.72 22.99
C GLN A 174 -1.91 -5.69 21.60
N GLU A 175 -0.58 -5.62 21.56
CA GLU A 175 0.19 -5.75 20.32
C GLU A 175 0.26 -7.22 19.88
N LEU A 176 -0.18 -7.50 18.66
CA LEU A 176 -0.15 -8.81 18.01
C LEU A 176 0.89 -8.73 16.88
N ASN A 177 2.08 -9.29 17.13
CA ASN A 177 3.22 -9.21 16.24
C ASN A 177 3.73 -10.59 15.77
N THR A 178 2.99 -11.66 16.05
CA THR A 178 3.28 -13.01 15.53
C THR A 178 2.09 -13.57 14.76
N PRO A 179 2.31 -14.36 13.70
CA PRO A 179 1.22 -14.98 12.95
C PRO A 179 0.25 -15.79 13.82
N SER A 180 0.76 -16.49 14.85
CA SER A 180 -0.06 -17.32 15.74
C SER A 180 -0.94 -16.48 16.67
N SER A 181 -0.42 -15.39 17.25
CA SER A 181 -1.22 -14.49 18.09
C SER A 181 -2.32 -13.80 17.29
N TRP A 182 -1.99 -13.33 16.08
CA TRP A 182 -2.96 -12.72 15.18
C TRP A 182 -4.03 -13.71 14.70
N ALA A 183 -3.64 -14.94 14.33
CA ALA A 183 -4.59 -15.99 13.98
C ALA A 183 -5.51 -16.36 15.16
N GLY A 184 -4.97 -16.37 16.39
CA GLY A 184 -5.76 -16.57 17.60
C GLY A 184 -6.84 -15.50 17.79
N TYR A 185 -6.49 -14.23 17.55
CA TYR A 185 -7.45 -13.13 17.59
C TYR A 185 -8.50 -13.24 16.46
N LEU A 186 -8.07 -13.55 15.22
CA LEU A 186 -8.98 -13.73 14.08
C LEU A 186 -9.96 -14.91 14.25
N GLY A 187 -9.58 -15.92 15.03
CA GLY A 187 -10.47 -17.02 15.41
C GLY A 187 -11.50 -16.66 16.48
N GLY A 188 -11.40 -15.47 17.07
CA GLY A 188 -12.34 -14.98 18.08
C GLY A 188 -13.64 -14.40 17.49
N PRO A 189 -14.70 -14.27 18.29
CA PRO A 189 -16.02 -13.82 17.82
C PRO A 189 -16.05 -12.34 17.40
N SER A 190 -15.19 -11.50 17.97
CA SER A 190 -15.16 -10.06 17.67
C SER A 190 -14.52 -9.76 16.30
N ALA A 191 -13.56 -10.58 15.86
CA ALA A 191 -12.84 -10.36 14.61
C ALA A 191 -13.74 -10.21 13.37
N PRO A 192 -14.70 -11.10 13.07
CA PRO A 192 -15.61 -10.92 11.91
C PRO A 192 -16.57 -9.73 12.04
N LEU A 193 -16.79 -9.22 13.26
CA LEU A 193 -17.58 -8.01 13.49
C LEU A 193 -16.75 -6.73 13.24
N GLN A 194 -15.43 -6.82 13.39
CA GLN A 194 -14.50 -5.69 13.29
C GLN A 194 -13.80 -5.62 11.93
N PHE A 195 -13.49 -6.75 11.30
CA PHE A 195 -12.83 -6.85 10.00
C PHE A 195 -13.73 -7.57 8.99
N HIS A 196 -13.84 -7.02 7.79
CA HIS A 196 -14.56 -7.64 6.68
C HIS A 196 -13.93 -7.23 5.35
N GLY A 197 -14.23 -7.96 4.28
CA GLY A 197 -13.70 -7.69 2.94
C GLY A 197 -12.96 -8.90 2.37
N ASN A 198 -12.39 -8.74 1.17
CA ASN A 198 -11.70 -9.83 0.47
C ASN A 198 -10.21 -9.98 0.87
N GLY A 199 -9.59 -8.97 1.48
CA GLY A 199 -8.17 -8.98 1.84
C GLY A 199 -7.93 -9.54 3.23
N THR A 200 -6.94 -10.43 3.36
CA THR A 200 -6.54 -11.01 4.64
C THR A 200 -5.35 -10.27 5.23
N LEU A 201 -5.49 -9.75 6.46
CA LEU A 201 -4.38 -9.13 7.19
C LEU A 201 -3.42 -10.22 7.70
N GLN A 202 -2.11 -10.00 7.55
CA GLN A 202 -1.07 -10.87 8.11
C GLN A 202 0.04 -10.06 8.77
N VAL A 203 0.45 -10.49 9.97
CA VAL A 203 1.55 -9.86 10.72
C VAL A 203 2.83 -10.68 10.60
N THR A 204 3.97 -10.01 10.40
CA THR A 204 5.27 -10.66 10.26
C THR A 204 6.15 -10.55 11.51
N GLY A 205 5.92 -9.52 12.34
CA GLY A 205 6.79 -9.17 13.47
C GLY A 205 8.14 -8.59 13.07
N THR A 206 8.39 -8.39 11.77
CA THR A 206 9.69 -7.94 11.25
C THR A 206 9.60 -6.54 10.67
N GLY A 207 10.35 -5.61 11.26
CA GLY A 207 10.57 -4.28 10.70
C GLY A 207 11.37 -4.33 9.40
N CYS A 208 11.49 -3.19 8.73
CA CYS A 208 12.30 -3.09 7.52
C CYS A 208 13.77 -3.47 7.83
N PRO A 209 14.37 -4.47 7.16
CA PRO A 209 15.73 -4.89 7.45
C PRO A 209 16.80 -4.06 6.73
N ASP A 210 16.40 -3.24 5.75
CA ASP A 210 17.29 -2.52 4.85
C ASP A 210 17.43 -1.05 5.26
N LYS A 211 18.67 -0.59 5.47
CA LYS A 211 18.97 0.80 5.86
C LYS A 211 18.63 1.81 4.77
N SER A 212 18.62 1.38 3.51
CA SER A 212 18.15 2.22 2.40
C SER A 212 16.62 2.38 2.39
N GLY A 213 15.92 1.75 3.33
CA GLY A 213 14.47 1.72 3.44
C GLY A 213 13.85 0.54 2.73
N CYS A 214 12.54 0.40 2.93
CA CYS A 214 11.70 -0.60 2.28
C CYS A 214 10.58 0.10 1.53
N VAL A 215 10.13 -0.52 0.44
CA VAL A 215 8.96 0.00 -0.28
C VAL A 215 7.70 -0.25 0.53
N CYS A 216 6.73 0.66 0.41
CA CYS A 216 5.51 0.58 1.21
C CYS A 216 4.68 -0.69 0.94
N GLY A 217 4.61 -1.14 -0.33
CA GLY A 217 3.87 -2.35 -0.73
C GLY A 217 2.45 -2.11 -1.25
N ASN A 218 2.00 -0.86 -1.29
CA ASN A 218 0.62 -0.49 -1.63
C ASN A 218 0.36 -0.18 -3.11
N SER A 219 1.34 -0.33 -4.00
CA SER A 219 1.20 0.11 -5.40
C SER A 219 0.13 -0.62 -6.20
N LEU A 220 -0.25 -1.86 -5.83
CA LEU A 220 -1.39 -2.57 -6.45
C LEU A 220 -2.76 -2.05 -5.96
N ASP A 221 -2.79 -1.43 -4.78
CA ASP A 221 -3.96 -0.78 -4.21
C ASP A 221 -4.00 0.73 -4.51
N GLY A 222 -3.00 1.29 -5.19
CA GLY A 222 -2.92 2.71 -5.58
C GLY A 222 -4.21 3.27 -6.19
N PRO A 223 -4.84 2.62 -7.19
CA PRO A 223 -6.12 3.09 -7.74
C PRO A 223 -7.26 3.17 -6.72
N ARG A 224 -7.32 2.23 -5.76
CA ARG A 224 -8.31 2.20 -4.68
C ARG A 224 -8.03 3.31 -3.67
N ILE A 225 -6.77 3.49 -3.31
CA ILE A 225 -6.29 4.56 -2.42
C ILE A 225 -6.70 5.93 -2.97
N CYS A 226 -6.43 6.17 -4.25
CA CYS A 226 -6.80 7.42 -4.90
C CYS A 226 -8.31 7.59 -5.05
N ALA A 227 -9.05 6.53 -5.36
CA ALA A 227 -10.51 6.58 -5.44
C ALA A 227 -11.16 6.90 -4.08
N ALA A 228 -10.59 6.40 -2.98
CA ALA A 228 -11.04 6.70 -1.62
C ALA A 228 -10.73 8.15 -1.24
N LEU A 229 -9.48 8.59 -1.45
CA LEU A 229 -9.03 9.95 -1.15
C LEU A 229 -9.85 11.01 -1.91
N LEU A 230 -10.15 10.76 -3.18
CA LEU A 230 -10.86 11.71 -4.05
C LEU A 230 -12.38 11.61 -3.95
N ARG A 231 -12.93 10.75 -3.09
CA ARG A 231 -14.38 10.52 -2.97
C ARG A 231 -15.14 11.83 -2.66
N ALA A 232 -14.62 12.64 -1.75
CA ALA A 232 -15.22 13.93 -1.38
C ALA A 232 -15.13 14.98 -2.51
N SER A 233 -14.13 14.85 -3.40
CA SER A 233 -13.87 15.76 -4.52
C SER A 233 -14.46 15.26 -5.85
N GLY A 234 -15.50 14.42 -5.80
CA GLY A 234 -16.14 13.90 -7.02
C GLY A 234 -15.24 12.99 -7.86
N ARG A 235 -14.21 12.37 -7.25
CA ARG A 235 -13.19 11.52 -7.89
C ARG A 235 -12.28 12.24 -8.88
N GLN A 236 -12.21 13.57 -8.80
CA GLN A 236 -11.32 14.39 -9.62
C GLN A 236 -10.22 14.98 -8.75
N CYS A 237 -8.99 14.99 -9.26
CA CYS A 237 -7.92 15.76 -8.66
C CYS A 237 -8.23 17.27 -8.74
N PRO A 238 -7.87 18.04 -7.71
CA PRO A 238 -7.95 19.50 -7.77
C PRO A 238 -7.05 20.04 -8.89
N GLU A 239 -7.42 21.18 -9.45
CA GLU A 239 -6.62 21.83 -10.48
C GLU A 239 -5.26 22.27 -9.89
N PRO A 240 -4.13 21.84 -10.49
CA PRO A 240 -2.81 22.21 -10.01
C PRO A 240 -2.53 23.69 -10.25
N ALA A 241 -1.76 24.32 -9.35
CA ALA A 241 -1.41 25.73 -9.46
C ALA A 241 -0.36 26.05 -10.56
N CYS A 242 0.23 25.02 -11.18
CA CYS A 242 1.33 25.10 -12.14
C CYS A 242 0.94 24.50 -13.50
N GLN A 243 1.68 24.85 -14.57
CA GLN A 243 1.32 24.45 -15.93
C GLN A 243 1.59 22.97 -16.23
N SER A 244 2.70 22.43 -15.75
CA SER A 244 3.05 21.02 -15.92
C SER A 244 3.34 20.42 -14.55
N PRO A 245 2.30 19.98 -13.81
CA PRO A 245 2.49 19.31 -12.53
C PRO A 245 3.28 18.00 -12.71
N LEU A 246 4.04 17.63 -11.68
CA LEU A 246 4.71 16.34 -11.59
C LEU A 246 3.77 15.31 -10.99
N GLN A 247 3.92 14.04 -11.35
CA GLN A 247 3.22 12.92 -10.72
C GLN A 247 4.23 12.03 -9.99
N PRO A 248 4.54 12.32 -8.71
CA PRO A 248 5.42 11.47 -7.92
C PRO A 248 4.84 10.05 -7.78
N LEU A 249 5.73 9.05 -7.72
CA LEU A 249 5.30 7.68 -7.43
C LEU A 249 4.63 7.63 -6.06
N GLY A 250 3.47 6.99 -5.99
CA GLY A 250 2.67 6.87 -4.77
C GLY A 250 1.80 8.08 -4.42
N HIS A 251 1.79 9.15 -5.22
CA HIS A 251 0.89 10.29 -5.01
C HIS A 251 -0.25 10.28 -6.02
N CYS A 252 -1.47 10.64 -5.59
CA CYS A 252 -2.68 10.47 -6.39
C CYS A 252 -2.88 11.59 -7.43
N CYS A 253 -2.50 12.82 -7.08
CA CYS A 253 -2.69 13.99 -7.93
C CYS A 253 -1.37 14.60 -8.36
N GLY A 254 -1.41 15.45 -9.38
CA GLY A 254 -0.25 16.21 -9.81
C GLY A 254 0.16 17.22 -8.74
N VAL A 255 1.47 17.35 -8.48
CA VAL A 255 2.05 18.31 -7.54
C VAL A 255 2.82 19.41 -8.26
N CYS A 256 2.83 20.59 -7.66
CA CYS A 256 3.65 21.71 -8.08
C CYS A 256 4.86 21.83 -7.16
N GLY A 257 6.05 21.70 -7.73
CA GLY A 257 7.30 21.64 -6.96
C GLY A 257 8.37 20.87 -7.73
N ALA A 258 9.14 20.04 -7.02
CA ALA A 258 10.23 19.28 -7.61
C ALA A 258 10.27 17.84 -7.11
N THR A 259 10.79 16.94 -7.94
CA THR A 259 11.11 15.57 -7.55
C THR A 259 12.58 15.27 -7.81
N ILE A 260 13.22 14.51 -6.92
CA ILE A 260 14.59 14.05 -7.07
C ILE A 260 14.58 12.52 -6.93
N ASN A 261 15.12 11.83 -7.93
CA ASN A 261 15.30 10.39 -7.91
C ASN A 261 16.79 10.08 -7.73
N LEU A 262 17.13 9.32 -6.69
CA LEU A 262 18.50 8.96 -6.35
C LEU A 262 18.75 7.48 -6.63
N ASP A 263 19.84 7.23 -7.35
CA ASP A 263 20.49 5.93 -7.34
C ASP A 263 21.43 5.88 -6.12
N PHE A 264 21.44 4.75 -5.43
CA PHE A 264 22.14 4.59 -4.16
C PHE A 264 22.98 3.31 -4.15
N THR A 265 23.99 3.29 -3.28
CA THR A 265 24.84 2.13 -2.99
C THR A 265 24.33 1.41 -1.73
N PRO A 266 24.78 0.18 -1.44
CA PRO A 266 24.41 -0.52 -0.22
C PRO A 266 24.76 0.20 1.10
N ASP A 267 25.64 1.22 1.05
CA ASP A 267 26.04 2.00 2.22
C ASP A 267 25.07 3.16 2.52
N PHE A 268 24.10 3.42 1.65
CA PHE A 268 23.10 4.48 1.84
C PHE A 268 22.18 4.17 3.02
N ASP A 269 21.96 5.18 3.85
CA ASP A 269 21.09 5.13 5.03
C ASP A 269 20.01 6.21 4.87
N LEU A 270 18.77 5.76 4.65
CA LEU A 270 17.62 6.61 4.34
C LEU A 270 17.29 7.55 5.50
N GLN A 271 17.24 7.01 6.73
CA GLN A 271 16.89 7.78 7.91
C GLN A 271 17.96 8.85 8.18
N LYS A 272 19.24 8.46 8.12
CA LYS A 272 20.35 9.40 8.30
C LYS A 272 20.34 10.51 7.25
N TYR A 273 20.02 10.18 5.99
CA TYR A 273 19.97 11.17 4.93
C TYR A 273 18.76 12.10 5.07
N GLN A 274 17.59 11.57 5.43
CA GLN A 274 16.41 12.36 5.74
C GLN A 274 16.68 13.35 6.89
N ASP A 275 17.24 12.87 8.00
CA ASP A 275 17.57 13.71 9.16
C ASP A 275 18.54 14.83 8.77
N LYS A 276 19.56 14.50 7.95
CA LYS A 276 20.50 15.48 7.41
C LYS A 276 19.80 16.56 6.57
N LEU A 277 18.93 16.16 5.64
CA LEU A 277 18.18 17.12 4.81
C LEU A 277 17.29 18.03 5.65
N VAL A 278 16.61 17.47 6.64
CA VAL A 278 15.75 18.24 7.56
C VAL A 278 16.57 19.25 8.36
N GLN A 279 17.67 18.81 8.96
CA GLN A 279 18.48 19.64 9.86
C GLN A 279 19.31 20.70 9.14
N GLU A 280 19.94 20.35 8.00
CA GLU A 280 20.89 21.23 7.32
C GLU A 280 20.23 22.13 6.27
N LEU A 281 19.17 21.66 5.59
CA LEU A 281 18.54 22.39 4.49
C LEU A 281 17.14 22.86 4.86
N LEU A 282 16.22 21.94 5.14
CA LEU A 282 14.80 22.25 5.31
C LEU A 282 14.51 23.18 6.50
N SER A 283 15.38 23.17 7.53
CA SER A 283 15.31 24.07 8.69
C SER A 283 15.71 25.53 8.38
N GLN A 284 16.32 25.80 7.23
CA GLN A 284 16.79 27.13 6.89
C GLN A 284 15.60 28.08 6.64
N PRO A 285 15.66 29.34 7.12
CA PRO A 285 14.56 30.30 6.98
C PRO A 285 14.11 30.54 5.52
N LYS A 286 15.02 30.41 4.55
CA LYS A 286 14.70 30.57 3.12
C LYS A 286 13.77 29.49 2.56
N TYR A 287 13.64 28.35 3.26
CA TYR A 287 12.79 27.22 2.91
C TYR A 287 11.59 27.05 3.84
N ALA A 288 11.27 28.07 4.65
CA ALA A 288 10.02 28.09 5.40
C ALA A 288 8.82 27.89 4.47
N GLY A 289 7.92 26.96 4.82
CA GLY A 289 6.75 26.60 4.02
C GLY A 289 6.98 25.44 3.04
N VAL A 290 8.23 25.01 2.81
CA VAL A 290 8.52 23.83 1.99
C VAL A 290 8.29 22.54 2.79
N GLN A 291 7.64 21.56 2.18
CA GLN A 291 7.47 20.22 2.71
C GLN A 291 8.17 19.19 1.83
N MET A 292 8.66 18.12 2.44
CA MET A 292 9.44 17.06 1.81
C MET A 292 8.86 15.68 2.12
N ALA A 293 8.68 14.83 1.11
CA ALA A 293 8.54 13.39 1.29
C ALA A 293 9.81 12.72 0.77
N ILE A 294 10.29 11.69 1.47
CA ILE A 294 11.44 10.90 1.03
C ILE A 294 11.19 9.43 1.31
N SER A 295 11.25 8.59 0.27
CA SER A 295 10.98 7.16 0.41
C SER A 295 11.64 6.33 -0.68
N LYS A 296 11.77 5.03 -0.41
CA LYS A 296 12.23 4.06 -1.40
C LYS A 296 11.04 3.60 -2.23
N VAL A 297 11.18 3.68 -3.55
CA VAL A 297 10.14 3.32 -4.52
C VAL A 297 10.71 2.46 -5.64
N HIS A 298 9.84 1.72 -6.34
CA HIS A 298 10.23 0.95 -7.52
C HIS A 298 9.84 1.70 -8.78
N ARG A 299 10.82 2.02 -9.63
CA ARG A 299 10.54 2.56 -10.96
C ARG A 299 10.48 1.41 -11.97
N ALA A 300 9.36 1.32 -12.68
CA ALA A 300 9.26 0.42 -13.82
C ALA A 300 10.23 0.90 -14.92
N GLN A 301 11.22 0.06 -15.27
CA GLN A 301 12.04 0.31 -16.45
C GLN A 301 11.34 -0.28 -17.67
N THR A 302 10.90 0.59 -18.58
CA THR A 302 10.44 0.19 -19.91
C THR A 302 11.65 0.03 -20.83
N PHE A 303 11.99 -1.21 -21.20
CA PHE A 303 12.94 -1.45 -22.28
C PHE A 303 12.17 -1.47 -23.61
N LEU A 304 12.49 -0.55 -24.53
CA LEU A 304 11.90 -0.48 -25.87
C LEU A 304 10.36 -0.49 -25.91
N GLY A 305 9.71 0.08 -24.88
CA GLY A 305 8.27 0.36 -24.85
C GLY A 305 7.31 -0.83 -24.81
N ILE A 306 7.79 -2.08 -24.77
CA ILE A 306 6.93 -3.27 -24.95
C ILE A 306 7.06 -4.30 -23.81
N LEU A 307 8.15 -4.30 -23.03
CA LEU A 307 8.35 -5.27 -21.93
C LEU A 307 8.93 -4.58 -20.68
N SER A 308 8.14 -4.49 -19.60
CA SER A 308 8.64 -4.18 -18.25
C SER A 308 9.34 -5.43 -17.71
N ARG A 309 10.69 -5.44 -17.73
CA ARG A 309 11.49 -6.61 -17.34
C ARG A 309 12.27 -6.44 -16.04
N SER A 310 12.37 -5.22 -15.52
CA SER A 310 13.11 -4.93 -14.30
C SER A 310 12.53 -3.71 -13.59
N THR A 311 12.30 -3.83 -12.29
CA THR A 311 12.02 -2.72 -11.38
C THR A 311 13.30 -2.42 -10.62
N THR A 312 13.87 -1.24 -10.81
CA THR A 312 15.05 -0.82 -10.04
C THR A 312 14.56 0.00 -8.86
N PRO A 313 14.96 -0.34 -7.61
CA PRO A 313 14.65 0.50 -6.47
C PRO A 313 15.45 1.80 -6.58
N LEU A 314 14.81 2.92 -6.25
CA LEU A 314 15.43 4.23 -6.15
C LEU A 314 14.89 4.95 -4.91
N ILE A 315 15.58 6.01 -4.47
CA ILE A 315 15.03 6.92 -3.45
C ILE A 315 14.37 8.09 -4.16
N GLN A 316 13.09 8.32 -3.90
CA GLN A 316 12.35 9.47 -4.41
C GLN A 316 12.22 10.50 -3.31
N ILE A 317 12.60 11.74 -3.62
CA ILE A 317 12.34 12.92 -2.80
C ILE A 317 11.30 13.76 -3.54
N VAL A 318 10.23 14.14 -2.85
CA VAL A 318 9.18 15.03 -3.37
C VAL A 318 9.21 16.30 -2.55
N LEU A 319 9.30 17.45 -3.21
CA LEU A 319 9.32 18.76 -2.60
C LEU A 319 8.12 19.56 -3.11
N VAL A 320 7.35 20.08 -2.18
CA VAL A 320 6.20 20.96 -2.46
C VAL A 320 6.30 22.18 -1.56
N ASP A 321 5.82 23.33 -2.02
CA ASP A 321 5.74 24.53 -1.21
C ASP A 321 4.30 25.04 -1.11
N ASP A 322 4.05 25.89 -0.11
CA ASP A 322 2.76 26.50 0.17
C ASP A 322 2.49 27.76 -0.68
N ARG A 323 3.38 28.08 -1.63
CA ARG A 323 3.23 29.26 -2.50
C ARG A 323 2.20 29.00 -3.58
N ALA A 324 1.51 30.05 -3.99
CA ALA A 324 0.42 29.98 -4.96
C ALA A 324 0.71 30.77 -6.25
N GLY A 325 -0.04 30.47 -7.31
CA GLY A 325 0.03 31.16 -8.59
C GLY A 325 1.41 31.02 -9.26
N VAL A 326 1.93 32.12 -9.79
CA VAL A 326 3.21 32.13 -10.52
C VAL A 326 4.44 31.77 -9.67
N GLN A 327 4.31 31.77 -8.34
CA GLN A 327 5.39 31.40 -7.42
C GLN A 327 5.29 29.96 -6.91
N ALA A 328 4.23 29.23 -7.25
CA ALA A 328 4.04 27.85 -6.82
C ALA A 328 5.20 26.96 -7.26
N GLY A 329 5.79 26.23 -6.32
CA GLY A 329 6.90 25.31 -6.56
C GLY A 329 8.28 25.96 -6.65
N THR A 330 8.39 27.29 -6.61
CA THR A 330 9.68 27.98 -6.76
C THR A 330 10.65 27.75 -5.59
N ALA A 331 10.14 27.65 -4.35
CA ALA A 331 10.98 27.37 -3.20
C ALA A 331 11.39 25.90 -3.16
N ALA A 332 10.48 25.01 -3.54
CA ALA A 332 10.75 23.59 -3.72
C ALA A 332 11.80 23.32 -4.80
N GLU A 333 11.73 24.04 -5.93
CA GLU A 333 12.74 23.98 -7.00
C GLU A 333 14.13 24.41 -6.50
N GLN A 334 14.21 25.55 -5.81
CA GLN A 334 15.48 26.04 -5.28
C GLN A 334 16.08 25.07 -4.26
N LEU A 335 15.24 24.50 -3.36
CA LEU A 335 15.70 23.48 -2.42
C LEU A 335 16.18 22.22 -3.17
N ALA A 336 15.49 21.80 -4.22
CA ALA A 336 15.92 20.66 -5.03
C ALA A 336 17.30 20.90 -5.66
N ALA A 337 17.54 22.10 -6.18
CA ALA A 337 18.83 22.49 -6.74
C ALA A 337 19.95 22.47 -5.68
N ASP A 338 19.70 23.02 -4.49
CA ASP A 338 20.64 22.98 -3.37
C ASP A 338 20.94 21.53 -2.91
N ILE A 339 19.92 20.64 -2.90
CA ILE A 339 20.11 19.21 -2.61
C ILE A 339 21.00 18.56 -3.67
N MET A 340 20.75 18.83 -4.95
CA MET A 340 21.56 18.30 -6.05
C MET A 340 23.02 18.80 -5.99
N GLU A 341 23.23 20.05 -5.60
CA GLU A 341 24.58 20.59 -5.34
C GLU A 341 25.26 19.86 -4.17
N SER A 342 24.54 19.66 -3.06
CA SER A 342 25.04 18.90 -1.92
C SER A 342 25.39 17.46 -2.31
N ILE A 343 24.60 16.82 -3.17
CA ILE A 343 24.88 15.47 -3.69
C ILE A 343 26.14 15.47 -4.57
N ALA A 344 26.32 16.47 -5.43
CA ALA A 344 27.51 16.58 -6.26
C ALA A 344 28.80 16.72 -5.45
N GLN A 345 28.73 17.38 -4.28
CA GLN A 345 29.88 17.60 -3.40
C GLN A 345 30.12 16.46 -2.40
N HIS A 346 29.06 15.90 -1.83
CA HIS A 346 29.14 15.00 -0.67
C HIS A 346 28.40 13.66 -0.86
N GLY A 347 27.80 13.41 -2.03
CA GLY A 347 26.93 12.26 -2.27
C GLY A 347 27.62 10.91 -2.13
N GLU A 348 28.86 10.78 -2.61
CA GLU A 348 29.62 9.52 -2.53
C GLU A 348 29.81 9.06 -1.06
N ALA A 349 30.14 10.00 -0.16
CA ALA A 349 30.29 9.72 1.27
C ALA A 349 28.96 9.36 1.98
N LEU A 350 27.83 9.62 1.33
CA LEU A 350 26.48 9.29 1.80
C LEU A 350 25.92 8.04 1.13
N GLY A 351 26.68 7.37 0.26
CA GLY A 351 26.21 6.22 -0.50
C GLY A 351 25.28 6.58 -1.66
N ILE A 352 25.29 7.83 -2.14
CA ILE A 352 24.50 8.27 -3.29
C ILE A 352 25.39 8.18 -4.54
N SER A 353 24.96 7.38 -5.52
CA SER A 353 25.74 7.16 -6.75
C SER A 353 25.36 8.13 -7.86
N SER A 354 24.09 8.51 -7.94
CA SER A 354 23.57 9.40 -8.97
C SER A 354 22.26 10.04 -8.51
N GLY A 355 21.93 11.21 -9.06
CA GLY A 355 20.68 11.90 -8.78
C GLY A 355 20.10 12.53 -10.05
N LYS A 356 18.78 12.46 -10.21
CA LYS A 356 18.04 13.09 -11.29
C LYS A 356 16.91 13.93 -10.72
N MET A 357 16.91 15.23 -11.04
CA MET A 357 15.88 16.18 -10.64
C MET A 357 14.90 16.45 -11.79
N GLU A 358 13.62 16.58 -11.46
CA GLU A 358 12.53 17.02 -12.34
C GLU A 358 11.74 18.12 -11.62
N VAL A 359 11.29 19.15 -12.35
CA VAL A 359 10.63 20.33 -11.78
C VAL A 359 9.32 20.57 -12.52
N ALA A 360 8.26 20.94 -11.78
CA ALA A 360 7.00 21.37 -12.36
C ALA A 360 7.17 22.75 -13.01
N THR A 361 6.81 22.90 -14.28
CA THR A 361 7.00 24.20 -14.96
C THR A 361 5.98 25.24 -14.49
N GLY A 362 6.50 26.41 -14.10
CA GLY A 362 5.71 27.63 -13.95
C GLY A 362 5.49 28.30 -15.31
N SER A 363 4.32 28.90 -15.49
CA SER A 363 4.02 29.70 -16.67
C SER A 363 5.07 30.81 -16.87
N THR A 364 5.88 30.67 -17.92
CA THR A 364 6.92 31.59 -18.40
C THR A 364 8.17 31.76 -17.52
N GLY A 365 9.28 31.15 -17.97
CA GLY A 365 10.61 31.35 -17.39
C GLY A 365 11.62 30.38 -18.00
N SER A 366 12.04 30.67 -19.23
CA SER A 366 13.04 29.97 -20.03
C SER A 366 14.20 29.30 -19.27
N GLY A 367 14.44 28.04 -19.58
CA GLY A 367 15.71 27.39 -19.26
C GLY A 367 15.54 25.90 -19.18
N GLN A 368 15.75 25.23 -20.31
CA GLN A 368 16.07 23.81 -20.36
C GLN A 368 17.33 23.61 -19.51
N VAL A 369 17.17 23.40 -18.20
CA VAL A 369 18.27 23.00 -17.32
C VAL A 369 18.59 21.59 -17.76
N GLY A 370 19.69 21.50 -18.52
CA GLY A 370 20.15 20.27 -19.10
C GLY A 370 20.24 19.19 -18.04
N SER A 371 19.74 18.01 -18.39
CA SER A 371 20.32 16.78 -17.89
C SER A 371 21.84 16.94 -17.97
N HIS A 372 22.51 17.15 -16.84
CA HIS A 372 23.95 16.96 -16.75
C HIS A 372 24.15 15.46 -16.48
N PRO A 373 24.40 14.62 -17.51
CA PRO A 373 25.09 13.38 -17.22
C PRO A 373 26.46 13.79 -16.69
N VAL A 374 26.77 13.42 -15.45
CA VAL A 374 28.15 13.35 -14.98
C VAL A 374 28.79 12.20 -15.76
N SER A 375 29.21 12.49 -16.99
CA SER A 375 29.95 11.57 -17.84
C SER A 375 30.87 12.38 -18.73
N ARG A 376 32.18 12.19 -18.54
CA ARG A 376 33.21 12.59 -19.49
C ARG A 376 32.94 11.89 -20.81
N ILE A 377 32.30 12.56 -21.76
CA ILE A 377 32.17 12.06 -23.13
C ILE A 377 33.30 12.64 -23.96
N THR A 378 34.28 11.78 -24.15
CA THR A 378 35.34 11.80 -25.16
C THR A 378 34.75 12.13 -26.53
N ALA A 379 35.36 13.10 -27.24
CA ALA A 379 35.05 13.42 -28.62
C ALA A 379 35.16 12.17 -29.52
N GLY A 380 34.03 11.56 -29.88
CA GLY A 380 34.01 10.31 -30.64
C GLY A 380 32.76 10.06 -31.48
N THR A 381 31.75 10.94 -31.45
CA THR A 381 30.48 10.70 -32.15
C THR A 381 30.50 11.10 -33.62
N VAL A 382 31.29 12.11 -34.02
CA VAL A 382 31.38 12.52 -35.43
C VAL A 382 32.25 11.56 -36.26
N MET A 383 33.34 11.04 -35.67
CA MET A 383 34.19 10.06 -36.35
C MET A 383 33.52 8.69 -36.50
N GLY A 384 32.67 8.28 -35.55
CA GLY A 384 31.91 7.02 -35.64
C GLY A 384 30.95 7.01 -36.83
N LEU A 385 30.20 8.10 -37.02
CA LEU A 385 29.26 8.24 -38.14
C LEU A 385 29.95 8.23 -39.50
N LEU A 386 31.09 8.93 -39.62
CA LEU A 386 31.90 8.93 -40.84
C LEU A 386 32.49 7.55 -41.15
N PHE A 387 32.99 6.84 -40.14
CA PHE A 387 33.50 5.47 -40.32
C PHE A 387 32.39 4.49 -40.70
N SER A 388 31.22 4.57 -40.07
CA SER A 388 30.08 3.73 -40.44
C SER A 388 29.62 3.98 -41.87
N LEU A 389 29.52 5.23 -42.31
CA LEU A 389 29.15 5.58 -43.68
C LEU A 389 30.18 5.09 -44.71
N LEU A 390 31.48 5.19 -44.40
CA LEU A 390 32.55 4.65 -45.25
C LEU A 390 32.51 3.12 -45.32
N LEU A 391 32.24 2.44 -44.21
CA LEU A 391 32.10 0.99 -44.15
C LEU A 391 30.88 0.52 -44.96
N PHE A 392 29.73 1.15 -44.77
CA PHE A 392 28.51 0.82 -45.52
C PHE A 392 28.67 1.11 -47.01
N GLY A 393 29.28 2.24 -47.38
CA GLY A 393 29.60 2.56 -48.77
C GLY A 393 30.56 1.55 -49.41
N GLY A 394 31.60 1.14 -48.67
CA GLY A 394 32.57 0.13 -49.10
C GLY A 394 31.95 -1.25 -49.30
N ILE A 395 31.10 -1.69 -48.36
CA ILE A 395 30.37 -2.97 -48.46
C ILE A 395 29.42 -2.96 -49.66
N LEU A 396 28.69 -1.87 -49.89
CA LEU A 396 27.77 -1.73 -51.02
C LEU A 396 28.53 -1.75 -52.37
N PHE A 397 29.69 -1.10 -52.44
CA PHE A 397 30.55 -1.10 -53.63
C PHE A 397 31.09 -2.51 -53.95
N LEU A 398 31.54 -3.25 -52.94
CA LEU A 398 32.03 -4.62 -53.08
C LEU A 398 30.91 -5.61 -53.42
N TYR A 399 29.69 -5.38 -52.93
CA TYR A 399 28.48 -6.13 -53.30
C TYR A 399 28.12 -5.90 -54.77
N ARG A 400 28.08 -4.63 -55.23
CA ARG A 400 27.78 -4.30 -56.64
C ARG A 400 28.80 -4.82 -57.63
N LYS A 401 30.07 -4.94 -57.23
CA LYS A 401 31.12 -5.58 -58.05
C LYS A 401 31.16 -7.11 -57.96
N GLY A 402 30.21 -7.73 -57.24
CA GLY A 402 30.08 -9.19 -57.17
C GLY A 402 31.23 -9.91 -56.48
N LYS A 403 32.06 -9.19 -55.71
CA LYS A 403 33.24 -9.74 -55.01
C LYS A 403 32.96 -10.22 -53.58
N LEU A 404 31.81 -9.84 -53.01
CA LEU A 404 31.31 -10.35 -51.73
C LEU A 404 30.15 -11.31 -51.97
N ARG A 405 30.36 -12.60 -51.73
CA ARG A 405 29.28 -13.58 -51.55
C ARG A 405 29.11 -13.83 -50.06
N PHE A 406 28.02 -13.35 -49.47
CA PHE A 406 27.63 -13.74 -48.12
C PHE A 406 27.06 -15.16 -48.14
N PRO A 407 27.41 -16.03 -47.18
CA PRO A 407 26.71 -17.30 -47.01
C PRO A 407 25.26 -16.99 -46.64
N ALA A 408 24.32 -17.71 -47.27
CA ALA A 408 22.90 -17.52 -47.03
C ALA A 408 22.56 -17.82 -45.55
N LEU A 409 22.34 -16.77 -44.77
CA LEU A 409 21.68 -16.86 -43.47
C LEU A 409 20.24 -17.32 -43.71
N ARG A 410 19.95 -18.57 -43.35
CA ARG A 410 18.58 -19.07 -43.24
C ARG A 410 17.88 -18.34 -42.09
N LEU A 411 17.09 -17.33 -42.42
CA LEU A 411 16.08 -16.75 -41.54
C LEU A 411 14.84 -17.67 -41.54
N PRO A 412 14.33 -18.09 -40.37
CA PRO A 412 13.02 -18.74 -40.29
C PRO A 412 11.94 -17.70 -40.61
N ARG A 413 11.12 -17.97 -41.62
CA ARG A 413 9.90 -17.19 -41.89
C ARG A 413 8.81 -17.63 -40.90
N PRO A 414 8.19 -16.70 -40.15
CA PRO A 414 6.98 -16.99 -39.41
C PRO A 414 5.76 -16.82 -40.32
N TRP A 415 4.94 -17.86 -40.34
CA TRP A 415 3.55 -17.93 -40.82
C TRP A 415 3.35 -18.14 -42.32
N ASP A 416 3.18 -19.41 -42.69
CA ASP A 416 2.22 -19.80 -43.72
C ASP A 416 1.13 -20.66 -43.09
N ARG A 417 -0.09 -20.19 -43.34
CA ARG A 417 -1.40 -20.77 -43.06
C ARG A 417 -1.56 -22.05 -43.88
N LEU A 418 -2.03 -23.14 -43.26
CA LEU A 418 -2.53 -24.29 -44.02
C LEU A 418 -3.96 -24.60 -43.55
N GLU A 419 -4.88 -24.42 -44.49
CA GLU A 419 -6.26 -24.90 -44.47
C GLU A 419 -6.31 -26.44 -44.43
N GLU A 420 -7.35 -26.97 -43.76
CA GLU A 420 -7.74 -28.38 -43.70
C GLU A 420 -8.07 -28.97 -45.09
N PRO A 421 -8.00 -30.31 -45.28
CA PRO A 421 -9.21 -31.16 -45.18
C PRO A 421 -8.90 -32.64 -44.76
N PRO A 422 -9.86 -33.61 -44.83
CA PRO A 422 -10.83 -33.93 -43.78
C PRO A 422 -10.69 -35.36 -43.17
N ALA A 423 -11.33 -35.51 -42.01
CA ALA A 423 -11.78 -36.69 -41.25
C ALA A 423 -11.37 -38.13 -41.67
N ALA A 424 -10.81 -38.87 -40.69
CA ALA A 424 -11.17 -40.27 -40.41
C ALA A 424 -10.90 -40.59 -38.91
N ALA A 425 -11.85 -41.27 -38.29
CA ALA A 425 -11.92 -41.59 -36.87
C ALA A 425 -10.81 -42.52 -36.36
N SER A 426 -10.35 -42.34 -35.12
CA SER A 426 -10.18 -43.42 -34.14
C SER A 426 -9.63 -42.87 -32.81
N ASP A 427 -10.52 -42.78 -31.83
CA ASP A 427 -10.35 -43.22 -30.45
C ASP A 427 -8.92 -43.57 -29.97
N LYS A 428 -8.33 -42.70 -29.13
CA LYS A 428 -7.70 -43.06 -27.84
C LYS A 428 -7.18 -41.80 -27.12
N GLY A 429 -7.56 -41.71 -25.85
CA GLY A 429 -7.38 -40.55 -24.98
C GLY A 429 -5.96 -40.28 -24.49
N PHE A 430 -5.87 -39.15 -23.81
CA PHE A 430 -4.71 -38.49 -23.22
C PHE A 430 -3.94 -39.37 -22.24
N ASP A 431 -2.61 -39.43 -22.40
CA ASP A 431 -1.68 -40.13 -21.51
C ASP A 431 -1.15 -39.14 -20.46
N ASN A 432 -1.45 -39.39 -19.18
CA ASN A 432 -1.14 -38.49 -18.05
C ASN A 432 0.07 -39.03 -17.24
N PRO A 433 1.22 -38.36 -17.22
CA PRO A 433 2.49 -38.94 -16.76
C PRO A 433 2.76 -38.85 -15.23
N VAL A 434 1.75 -38.86 -14.37
CA VAL A 434 1.94 -38.71 -12.90
C VAL A 434 1.95 -40.03 -12.12
N PHE A 435 1.74 -41.18 -12.77
CA PHE A 435 1.85 -42.49 -12.10
C PHE A 435 2.65 -43.49 -12.92
N ASN A 436 3.97 -43.37 -12.89
CA ASN A 436 4.87 -44.49 -13.23
C ASN A 436 5.75 -44.78 -12.02
N VAL A 437 5.22 -45.60 -11.11
CA VAL A 437 5.99 -46.25 -10.05
C VAL A 437 5.69 -47.73 -10.15
N GLU A 438 6.69 -48.55 -10.49
CA GLU A 438 6.59 -50.00 -10.49
C GLU A 438 6.51 -50.52 -9.04
N PRO A 439 5.55 -51.42 -8.71
CA PRO A 439 5.52 -52.10 -7.43
C PRO A 439 6.41 -53.37 -7.45
N PRO A 440 6.89 -53.84 -6.30
CA PRO A 440 7.66 -55.08 -6.20
C PRO A 440 6.74 -56.31 -6.29
N ASP A 441 7.27 -57.39 -6.86
CA ASP A 441 6.62 -58.69 -7.00
C ASP A 441 6.07 -59.22 -5.67
N ALA A 442 4.78 -59.54 -5.64
CA ALA A 442 4.18 -60.37 -4.60
C ALA A 442 3.07 -61.26 -5.19
N ASP A 443 3.36 -62.54 -5.07
CA ASP A 443 2.61 -63.79 -5.19
C ASP A 443 1.06 -63.75 -5.34
N LEU A 444 0.59 -64.66 -6.19
CA LEU A 444 -0.81 -64.92 -6.52
C LEU A 444 -1.56 -65.56 -5.34
N GLY A 445 -2.70 -64.99 -4.98
CA GLY A 445 -3.72 -65.63 -4.14
C GLY A 445 -5.12 -65.15 -4.53
N GLU A 446 -5.91 -66.06 -5.07
CA GLU A 446 -7.31 -65.90 -5.51
C GLU A 446 -8.21 -65.25 -4.45
N GLU A 447 -9.11 -64.35 -4.87
CA GLU A 447 -10.55 -64.48 -4.59
C GLU A 447 -11.38 -63.47 -5.43
N THR A 448 -12.57 -63.90 -5.84
CA THR A 448 -13.45 -63.25 -6.83
C THR A 448 -14.38 -62.18 -6.22
N PRO A 449 -14.89 -61.22 -7.00
CA PRO A 449 -15.43 -59.96 -6.50
C PRO A 449 -16.96 -59.95 -6.28
N LYS A 450 -17.44 -59.22 -5.27
CA LYS A 450 -18.84 -58.81 -5.13
C LYS A 450 -18.96 -57.28 -5.25
N ASP A 451 -19.95 -56.88 -6.05
CA ASP A 451 -20.40 -55.51 -6.32
C ASP A 451 -20.30 -54.54 -5.14
N LEU A 452 -19.66 -53.40 -5.37
CA LEU A 452 -19.77 -52.20 -4.54
C LEU A 452 -20.22 -51.04 -5.43
N GLN A 453 -21.54 -50.83 -5.46
CA GLN A 453 -22.17 -49.59 -5.91
C GLN A 453 -21.73 -48.46 -4.98
N VAL A 454 -21.08 -47.44 -5.54
CA VAL A 454 -20.71 -46.21 -4.81
C VAL A 454 -21.85 -45.21 -4.95
N PHE A 455 -22.54 -44.91 -3.85
CA PHE A 455 -23.46 -43.78 -3.75
C PHE A 455 -22.72 -42.53 -3.25
N TYR A 456 -23.01 -41.38 -3.86
CA TYR A 456 -22.53 -40.07 -3.41
C TYR A 456 -23.53 -39.53 -2.37
N LEU A 457 -23.10 -39.36 -1.12
CA LEU A 457 -23.89 -38.75 -0.05
C LEU A 457 -23.54 -37.27 0.10
N ASN A 458 -24.56 -36.43 -0.06
CA ASN A 458 -24.49 -34.98 0.09
C ASN A 458 -24.38 -34.60 1.60
N PRO A 459 -23.39 -33.81 2.02
CA PRO A 459 -23.11 -33.55 3.45
C PRO A 459 -24.08 -32.57 4.15
N LEU A 460 -25.33 -32.47 3.68
CA LEU A 460 -26.38 -31.61 4.27
C LEU A 460 -27.64 -32.37 4.68
N TYR A 461 -27.54 -33.68 4.88
CA TYR A 461 -28.64 -34.49 5.43
C TYR A 461 -28.25 -35.04 6.81
N ASP A 462 -28.98 -34.60 7.84
CA ASP A 462 -28.98 -35.20 9.18
C ASP A 462 -29.92 -36.42 9.14
N ALA A 463 -29.38 -37.61 9.46
CA ALA A 463 -30.10 -38.88 9.42
C ALA A 463 -30.82 -39.22 10.74
N SER A 464 -30.98 -38.25 11.65
CA SER A 464 -31.67 -38.46 12.94
C SER A 464 -33.18 -38.17 12.93
N GLU A 465 -33.76 -37.75 11.80
CA GLU A 465 -35.21 -37.61 11.67
C GLU A 465 -35.83 -38.65 10.72
N THR A 466 -35.80 -39.92 11.10
CA THR A 466 -36.84 -40.88 10.66
C THR A 466 -36.92 -42.08 11.59
N GLU A 467 -38.16 -42.33 12.03
CA GLU A 467 -38.72 -43.58 12.59
C GLU A 467 -38.65 -43.83 14.11
N THR A 468 -39.82 -43.57 14.73
CA THR A 468 -40.53 -44.30 15.82
C THR A 468 -39.90 -44.48 17.19
#